data_AF-A0A428NMT6-F1
#
_entry.id   AF-A0A428NMT6-F1
#
_cell.length_a   1.000
_cell.length_b   1.000
_cell.length_c   1.000
_cell.angle_alpha   90.00
_cell.angle_beta   90.00
_cell.angle_gamma   90.00
#
_symmetry.space_group_name_H-M   'P 1'
#
loop_
_entity.id
_entity.type
_entity.pdbx_description
1 polymer ?
#
loop_
_entity_poly.entity_id
_entity_poly.type
_entity_poly.pdbx_seq_one_letter_code
_entity_poly.pdbx_strand_id
1 'polypeptide(L)'
;MKYEDAVLEHHDLGAALDINDERLLKSGSKSEKLKKLVAQFLIDAMRIDREQGIIMVDSYRTKWLAIMEHPNTKEILDLDEYLAFRRENGGMDPFWAMARFGMDMKLDDAELSSVAHIFNSVDNALVLTNDYYSWGRENAASQRVGSGRIVNSIELMMRTKEASDDSTAGSVSTRKPISLGIESSSDSSTSFEDIVSESKGTKLQQFSPTGDIDAISSSPITHPETIQLWFKPDSSVIQEPCEYMRLMPSKGVRKSLIDALNDWLRVPKFSINTIEEIIRLLHDASLILDDIEDNSPLRRGKPAVHMLFGHSQAINSANFMSVQAVRASRKLLNQGGVDVLLEDLECLYLGQSLDLYWKFSLKCPTENEYINMIDNKTGGMFRMLIRLMRAESPRFVDISFDRLVLLFGRFFQIRDDYMNLASGQYADSKGFCEDLDEGKFSYPIVYCVEHSPRFKSQILGIFRQRPTALGDRTEPLSREVKMHILSCLEVSGALDATLEYANRLEDELELEIDKLEAVTNETNPMLRLLLARLSMKGGRGEA
;
A
#
# COMPACT_ATOMS: atom_id res chain seq x y z
N MET A 1 36.25 -1.27 6.21
CA MET A 1 36.70 -0.16 7.06
C MET A 1 37.36 -0.79 8.29
N LYS A 2 38.56 -0.37 8.69
CA LYS A 2 39.17 -0.91 9.91
C LYS A 2 38.47 -0.27 11.12
N TYR A 3 38.42 -0.97 12.24
CA TYR A 3 37.77 -0.48 13.48
C TYR A 3 38.31 0.88 13.93
N GLU A 4 39.62 1.07 13.83
CA GLU A 4 40.30 2.32 14.16
C GLU A 4 39.83 3.50 13.28
N ASP A 5 39.56 3.25 12.00
CA ASP A 5 39.02 4.27 11.09
C ASP A 5 37.58 4.65 11.47
N ALA A 6 36.78 3.69 11.93
CA ALA A 6 35.39 3.90 12.35
C ALA A 6 35.29 4.66 13.68
N VAL A 7 36.19 4.38 14.64
CA VAL A 7 36.29 5.11 15.91
C VAL A 7 36.72 6.56 15.66
N LEU A 8 37.70 6.79 14.78
CA LEU A 8 38.09 8.14 14.37
C LEU A 8 36.94 8.88 13.68
N GLU A 9 36.19 8.21 12.80
CA GLU A 9 35.00 8.79 12.14
C GLU A 9 33.89 9.14 13.14
N HIS A 10 33.69 8.32 14.18
CA HIS A 10 32.72 8.55 15.26
C HIS A 10 33.09 9.76 16.13
N HIS A 11 34.36 9.89 16.51
CA HIS A 11 34.85 11.06 17.25
C HIS A 11 34.77 12.35 16.42
N ASP A 12 35.09 12.28 15.13
CA ASP A 12 34.93 13.41 14.21
C ASP A 12 33.47 13.82 14.03
N LEU A 13 32.53 12.88 14.13
CA LEU A 13 31.09 13.17 14.12
C LEU A 13 30.62 13.84 15.42
N GLY A 14 31.04 13.34 16.58
CA GLY A 14 30.74 13.99 17.87
C GLY A 14 31.28 15.42 17.94
N ALA A 15 32.51 15.62 17.45
CA ALA A 15 33.13 16.92 17.25
C ALA A 15 32.31 17.85 16.36
N ALA A 16 31.84 17.34 15.21
CA ALA A 16 31.07 18.11 14.25
C ALA A 16 29.73 18.63 14.79
N LEU A 17 29.19 18.00 15.84
CA LEU A 17 27.93 18.34 16.50
C LEU A 17 28.10 19.25 17.73
N ASP A 18 29.34 19.58 18.09
CA ASP A 18 29.61 20.60 19.11
C ASP A 18 29.58 21.99 18.46
N ILE A 19 28.67 22.83 18.96
CA ILE A 19 28.48 24.21 18.50
C ILE A 19 29.69 25.11 18.77
N ASN A 20 30.59 24.69 19.67
CA ASN A 20 31.82 25.39 20.01
C ASN A 20 33.06 24.77 19.35
N ASP A 21 32.90 23.78 18.45
CA ASP A 21 34.02 23.14 17.75
C ASP A 21 34.62 24.04 16.65
N GLU A 22 35.73 24.70 16.98
CA GLU A 22 36.48 25.61 16.10
C GLU A 22 37.50 24.90 15.17
N ARG A 23 37.54 23.56 15.16
CA ARG A 23 38.51 22.81 14.34
C ARG A 23 38.23 22.97 12.84
N LEU A 24 39.29 23.21 12.07
CA LEU A 24 39.25 23.24 10.60
C LEU A 24 39.25 21.81 10.04
N LEU A 25 38.08 21.30 9.66
CA LEU A 25 37.95 20.00 8.99
C LEU A 25 38.56 20.03 7.59
N LYS A 26 39.16 18.91 7.18
CA LYS A 26 39.77 18.76 5.85
C LYS A 26 38.70 18.91 4.75
N SER A 27 38.93 19.82 3.81
CA SER A 27 37.96 20.11 2.73
C SER A 27 37.65 18.87 1.89
N GLY A 28 36.36 18.57 1.70
CA GLY A 28 35.86 17.42 0.95
C GLY A 28 35.76 16.12 1.75
N SER A 29 36.14 16.13 3.04
CA SER A 29 36.02 14.96 3.92
C SER A 29 34.57 14.59 4.18
N LYS A 30 34.33 13.30 4.47
CA LYS A 30 33.00 12.80 4.85
C LYS A 30 32.48 13.48 6.11
N SER A 31 33.36 13.73 7.10
CA SER A 31 33.06 14.46 8.33
C SER A 31 32.64 15.92 8.06
N GLU A 32 33.30 16.64 7.13
CA GLU A 32 32.90 18.01 6.75
C GLU A 32 31.55 18.03 6.03
N LYS A 33 31.31 17.09 5.10
CA LYS A 33 30.01 16.97 4.39
C LYS A 33 28.88 16.67 5.37
N LEU A 34 29.12 15.78 6.33
CA LEU A 34 28.17 15.43 7.37
C LEU A 34 27.93 16.60 8.35
N LYS A 35 28.99 17.35 8.73
CA LYS A 35 28.87 18.59 9.53
C LYS A 35 27.98 19.62 8.82
N LYS A 36 28.14 19.83 7.51
CA LYS A 36 27.29 20.75 6.72
C LYS A 36 25.85 20.27 6.64
N LEU A 37 25.65 18.97 6.39
CA LEU A 37 24.31 18.39 6.30
C LEU A 37 23.58 18.50 7.64
N VAL A 38 24.22 18.09 8.73
CA VAL A 38 23.62 18.19 10.05
C VAL A 38 23.40 19.65 10.42
N ALA A 39 24.38 20.55 10.25
CA ALA A 39 24.19 21.98 10.51
C ALA A 39 22.99 22.58 9.75
N GLN A 40 22.74 22.16 8.51
CA GLN A 40 21.56 22.58 7.77
C GLN A 40 20.26 22.08 8.43
N PHE A 41 20.19 20.79 8.80
CA PHE A 41 19.06 20.23 9.56
C PHE A 41 18.85 20.94 10.91
N LEU A 42 19.93 21.27 11.62
CA LEU A 42 19.89 22.00 12.88
C LEU A 42 19.27 23.39 12.69
N ILE A 43 19.72 24.12 11.67
CA ILE A 43 19.20 25.45 11.35
C ILE A 43 17.71 25.37 11.00
N ASP A 44 17.30 24.37 10.22
CA ASP A 44 15.91 24.21 9.82
C ASP A 44 15.01 23.76 10.98
N ALA A 45 15.48 22.87 11.85
CA ALA A 45 14.77 22.49 13.08
C ALA A 45 14.62 23.69 14.04
N MET A 46 15.68 24.49 14.22
CA MET A 46 15.64 25.69 15.07
C MET A 46 14.76 26.81 14.49
N ARG A 47 14.54 26.83 13.16
CA ARG A 47 13.59 27.74 12.51
C ARG A 47 12.14 27.34 12.77
N ILE A 48 11.88 26.04 12.93
CA ILE A 48 10.54 25.50 13.22
C ILE A 48 10.20 25.72 14.71
N ASP A 49 11.01 25.15 15.61
CA ASP A 49 10.94 25.42 17.05
C ASP A 49 12.36 25.45 17.61
N ARG A 50 12.80 26.65 18.01
CA ARG A 50 14.16 26.88 18.50
C ARG A 50 14.46 26.11 19.78
N GLU A 51 13.51 26.00 20.68
CA GLU A 51 13.69 25.39 22.01
C GLU A 51 13.73 23.86 21.89
N GLN A 52 12.74 23.27 21.22
CA GLN A 52 12.67 21.83 21.01
C GLN A 52 13.76 21.34 20.04
N GLY A 53 14.12 22.16 19.05
CA GLY A 53 15.24 21.90 18.15
C GLY A 53 16.57 21.80 18.91
N ILE A 54 16.80 22.66 19.92
CA ILE A 54 18.00 22.55 20.78
C ILE A 54 17.99 21.27 21.61
N ILE A 55 16.85 20.92 22.22
CA ILE A 55 16.71 19.73 23.07
C ILE A 55 16.97 18.45 22.26
N MET A 56 16.40 18.35 21.06
CA MET A 56 16.61 17.24 20.14
C MET A 56 18.09 17.02 19.83
N VAL A 57 18.82 18.11 19.62
CA VAL A 57 20.20 18.08 19.14
C VAL A 57 21.17 17.81 20.29
N ASP A 58 20.88 18.41 21.45
CA ASP A 58 21.65 18.12 22.65
C ASP A 58 21.55 16.64 23.01
N SER A 59 20.37 16.01 22.86
CA SER A 59 20.19 14.58 23.13
C SER A 59 21.07 13.67 22.25
N TYR A 60 21.32 14.04 20.99
CA TYR A 60 22.22 13.32 20.09
C TYR A 60 23.68 13.38 20.55
N ARG A 61 24.11 14.57 21.02
CA ARG A 61 25.48 14.86 21.44
C ARG A 61 25.80 14.29 22.82
N THR A 62 24.98 14.60 23.82
CA THR A 62 25.28 14.34 25.23
C THR A 62 24.93 12.92 25.67
N LYS A 63 23.98 12.27 25.00
CA LYS A 63 23.51 10.94 25.38
C LYS A 63 23.99 9.85 24.43
N TRP A 64 23.80 10.01 23.12
CA TRP A 64 24.10 8.91 22.21
C TRP A 64 25.59 8.79 21.85
N LEU A 65 26.20 9.88 21.36
CA LEU A 65 27.61 9.85 20.92
C LEU A 65 28.61 9.74 22.09
N ALA A 66 28.24 10.24 23.27
CA ALA A 66 29.05 10.15 24.48
C ALA A 66 29.07 8.75 25.13
N ILE A 67 28.02 7.94 24.94
CA ILE A 67 27.84 6.63 25.61
C ILE A 67 28.25 5.44 24.73
N MET A 68 28.40 5.65 23.41
CA MET A 68 28.81 4.60 22.47
C MET A 68 30.20 3.99 22.70
N GLU A 69 30.94 4.46 23.71
CA GLU A 69 32.31 4.02 24.03
C GLU A 69 32.50 3.30 25.36
N HIS A 70 31.46 2.84 26.07
CA HIS A 70 31.72 2.03 27.27
C HIS A 70 32.20 0.60 26.92
N PRO A 71 33.46 0.21 27.24
CA PRO A 71 34.10 -0.95 26.62
C PRO A 71 33.63 -2.33 27.10
N ASN A 72 32.96 -2.42 28.24
CA ASN A 72 33.00 -3.66 29.03
C ASN A 72 31.62 -4.29 29.29
N THR A 73 30.85 -4.53 28.22
CA THR A 73 29.59 -5.31 28.32
C THR A 73 29.78 -6.72 28.89
N LYS A 74 31.03 -7.22 28.90
CA LYS A 74 31.43 -8.50 29.50
C LYS A 74 31.22 -8.57 31.02
N GLU A 75 31.16 -7.44 31.72
CA GLU A 75 30.95 -7.39 33.19
C GLU A 75 29.47 -7.38 33.60
N ILE A 76 28.57 -7.01 32.68
CA ILE A 76 27.12 -7.02 32.93
C ILE A 76 26.64 -8.47 32.97
N LEU A 77 26.06 -8.94 34.07
CA LEU A 77 25.55 -10.31 34.20
C LEU A 77 24.03 -10.37 34.36
N ASP A 78 23.40 -9.22 34.57
CA ASP A 78 21.98 -9.10 34.81
C ASP A 78 21.25 -8.50 33.59
N LEU A 79 20.01 -8.95 33.37
CA LEU A 79 19.22 -8.50 32.22
C LEU A 79 18.72 -7.07 32.38
N ASP A 80 18.38 -6.64 33.60
CA ASP A 80 17.89 -5.28 33.84
C ASP A 80 19.03 -4.26 33.68
N GLU A 81 20.21 -4.60 34.18
CA GLU A 81 21.45 -3.82 33.97
C GLU A 81 21.82 -3.75 32.47
N TYR A 82 21.70 -4.88 31.75
CA TYR A 82 21.92 -4.92 30.30
C TYR A 82 20.93 -4.05 29.54
N LEU A 83 19.64 -4.13 29.87
CA LEU A 83 18.61 -3.35 29.21
C LEU A 83 18.80 -1.85 29.49
N ALA A 84 19.16 -1.46 30.71
CA ALA A 84 19.51 -0.07 31.02
C ALA A 84 20.64 0.45 30.14
N PHE A 85 21.74 -0.30 30.05
CA PHE A 85 22.85 0.03 29.16
C PHE A 85 22.43 0.08 27.67
N ARG A 86 21.61 -0.87 27.21
CA ARG A 86 21.19 -0.94 25.80
C ARG A 86 20.23 0.16 25.37
N ARG A 87 19.39 0.68 26.27
CA ARG A 87 18.52 1.83 25.93
C ARG A 87 19.35 3.06 25.60
N GLU A 88 20.41 3.30 26.38
CA GLU A 88 21.34 4.41 26.15
C GLU A 88 22.21 4.17 24.90
N ASN A 89 22.81 2.98 24.77
CA ASN A 89 23.64 2.62 23.62
C ASN A 89 22.86 2.55 22.29
N GLY A 90 21.60 2.11 22.34
CA GLY A 90 20.72 1.94 21.19
C GLY A 90 20.17 3.25 20.62
N GLY A 91 20.44 4.39 21.25
CA GLY A 91 19.97 5.69 20.79
C GLY A 91 18.48 5.91 21.00
N MET A 92 17.89 5.33 22.05
CA MET A 92 16.47 5.54 22.35
C MET A 92 16.18 6.97 22.80
N ASP A 93 17.08 7.56 23.59
CA ASP A 93 16.98 8.96 24.02
C ASP A 93 16.87 9.97 22.86
N PRO A 94 17.78 9.97 21.86
CA PRO A 94 17.63 10.86 20.71
C PRO A 94 16.44 10.51 19.83
N PHE A 95 16.06 9.23 19.72
CA PHE A 95 14.86 8.83 18.99
C PHE A 95 13.60 9.48 19.58
N TRP A 96 13.41 9.40 20.91
CA TRP A 96 12.26 10.01 21.56
C TRP A 96 12.30 11.54 21.57
N ALA A 97 13.49 12.15 21.57
CA ALA A 97 13.61 13.60 21.39
C ALA A 97 13.17 14.05 19.98
N MET A 98 13.52 13.29 18.93
CA MET A 98 13.05 13.55 17.57
C MET A 98 11.54 13.32 17.42
N ALA A 99 11.01 12.25 18.01
CA ALA A 99 9.57 11.96 17.94
C ALA A 99 8.75 13.07 18.59
N ARG A 100 9.20 13.57 19.76
CA ARG A 100 8.57 14.71 20.44
C ARG A 100 8.63 16.00 19.62
N PHE A 101 9.77 16.28 18.99
CA PHE A 101 9.91 17.42 18.08
C PHE A 101 8.92 17.32 16.91
N GLY A 102 8.80 16.15 16.28
CA GLY A 102 7.88 15.94 15.15
C GLY A 102 6.39 15.98 15.53
N MET A 103 6.06 15.77 16.81
CA MET A 103 4.70 15.79 17.34
C MET A 103 4.33 17.13 18.01
N ASP A 104 5.24 18.11 18.03
CA ASP A 104 5.08 19.37 18.78
C ASP A 104 4.72 19.14 20.26
N MET A 105 5.32 18.11 20.87
CA MET A 105 5.00 17.69 22.23
C MET A 105 6.10 18.13 23.20
N LYS A 106 5.78 19.13 24.03
CA LYS A 106 6.67 19.63 25.09
C LYS A 106 6.34 18.93 26.40
N LEU A 107 7.34 18.25 26.96
CA LEU A 107 7.25 17.63 28.28
C LEU A 107 8.39 18.17 29.13
N ASP A 108 8.08 18.56 30.36
CA ASP A 108 9.10 18.89 31.35
C ASP A 108 9.71 17.62 31.99
N ASP A 109 10.77 17.80 32.79
CA ASP A 109 11.48 16.68 33.40
C ASP A 109 10.60 15.87 34.38
N ALA A 110 9.62 16.51 35.02
CA ALA A 110 8.70 15.85 35.95
C ALA A 110 7.67 15.00 35.18
N GLU A 111 7.16 15.54 34.08
CA GLU A 111 6.27 14.83 33.16
C GLU A 111 6.97 13.64 32.52
N LEU A 112 8.20 13.83 32.02
CA LEU A 112 9.02 12.74 31.48
C LEU A 112 9.28 11.64 32.51
N SER A 113 9.58 12.03 33.75
CA SER A 113 9.76 11.07 34.85
C SER A 113 8.48 10.29 35.14
N SER A 114 7.31 10.93 35.05
CA SER A 114 6.02 10.27 35.31
C SER A 114 5.68 9.19 34.28
N VAL A 115 6.11 9.38 33.02
CA VAL A 115 5.86 8.45 31.91
C VAL A 115 7.03 7.52 31.60
N ALA A 116 8.17 7.69 32.28
CA ALA A 116 9.41 6.94 32.01
C ALA A 116 9.20 5.41 32.04
N HIS A 117 8.32 4.91 32.91
CA HIS A 117 8.01 3.48 32.98
C HIS A 117 7.40 2.93 31.69
N ILE A 118 6.55 3.71 31.00
CA ILE A 118 5.94 3.34 29.72
C ILE A 118 7.02 3.28 28.63
N PHE A 119 7.82 4.34 28.52
CA PHE A 119 8.91 4.40 27.55
C PHE A 119 9.94 3.29 27.77
N ASN A 120 10.33 3.02 29.02
CA ASN A 120 11.24 1.93 29.35
C ASN A 120 10.70 0.56 28.89
N SER A 121 9.40 0.31 29.05
CA SER A 121 8.79 -0.94 28.56
C SER A 121 8.83 -1.06 27.03
N VAL A 122 8.53 0.04 26.33
CA VAL A 122 8.60 0.09 24.86
C VAL A 122 10.03 -0.10 24.37
N ASP A 123 10.98 0.61 24.97
CA ASP A 123 12.40 0.55 24.63
C ASP A 123 12.95 -0.85 24.85
N ASN A 124 12.59 -1.51 25.96
CA ASN A 124 12.99 -2.89 26.22
C ASN A 124 12.48 -3.85 25.15
N ALA A 125 11.22 -3.70 24.72
CA ALA A 125 10.65 -4.52 23.66
C ALA A 125 11.38 -4.29 22.32
N LEU A 126 11.69 -3.03 21.99
CA LEU A 126 12.44 -2.68 20.78
C LEU A 126 13.86 -3.23 20.80
N VAL A 127 14.59 -3.07 21.91
CA VAL A 127 15.95 -3.59 22.10
C VAL A 127 15.98 -5.11 21.97
N LEU A 128 15.13 -5.83 22.70
CA LEU A 128 15.11 -7.29 22.68
C LEU A 128 14.71 -7.85 21.32
N THR A 129 13.76 -7.19 20.64
CA THR A 129 13.38 -7.56 19.27
C THR A 129 14.54 -7.36 18.32
N ASN A 130 15.25 -6.22 18.42
CA ASN A 130 16.42 -5.94 17.59
C ASN A 130 17.53 -6.98 17.82
N ASP A 131 17.84 -7.30 19.08
CA ASP A 131 18.84 -8.30 19.46
C ASP A 131 18.49 -9.68 18.90
N TYR A 132 17.23 -10.10 19.02
CA TYR A 132 16.78 -11.41 18.55
C TYR A 132 16.99 -11.58 17.04
N TYR A 133 16.53 -10.61 16.24
CA TYR A 133 16.63 -10.69 14.78
C TYR A 133 18.04 -10.39 14.25
N SER A 134 18.85 -9.62 14.96
CA SER A 134 20.22 -9.29 14.56
C SER A 134 21.24 -10.40 14.88
N TRP A 135 20.94 -11.27 15.85
CA TRP A 135 21.85 -12.28 16.38
C TRP A 135 22.58 -13.11 15.33
N GLY A 136 21.84 -13.70 14.37
CA GLY A 136 22.46 -14.58 13.36
C GLY A 136 23.52 -13.86 12.52
N ARG A 137 23.30 -12.57 12.24
CA ARG A 137 24.26 -11.72 11.51
C ARG A 137 25.42 -11.29 12.41
N GLU A 138 25.14 -10.88 13.63
CA GLU A 138 26.14 -10.38 14.59
C GLU A 138 27.13 -11.47 15.03
N ASN A 139 26.62 -12.67 15.33
CA ASN A 139 27.44 -13.83 15.65
C ASN A 139 28.34 -14.22 14.46
N ALA A 140 27.78 -14.29 13.25
CA ALA A 140 28.55 -14.58 12.04
C ALA A 140 29.59 -13.50 11.69
N ALA A 141 29.36 -12.24 12.07
CA ALA A 141 30.31 -11.16 11.89
C ALA A 141 31.45 -11.21 12.93
N SER A 142 31.12 -11.46 14.19
CA SER A 142 32.10 -11.61 15.28
C SER A 142 33.12 -12.72 14.99
N GLN A 143 32.65 -13.87 14.49
CA GLN A 143 33.52 -15.00 14.11
C GLN A 143 34.47 -14.69 12.95
N ARG A 144 34.10 -13.77 12.03
CA ARG A 144 34.94 -13.40 10.87
C ARG A 144 35.99 -12.33 11.20
N VAL A 145 35.63 -11.38 12.06
CA VAL A 145 36.45 -10.19 12.36
C VAL A 145 37.40 -10.45 13.54
N GLY A 146 37.13 -11.48 14.35
CA GLY A 146 37.97 -11.83 15.51
C GLY A 146 37.92 -10.81 16.65
N SER A 147 37.01 -9.83 16.58
CA SER A 147 36.87 -8.77 17.59
C SER A 147 36.21 -9.26 18.88
N GLY A 148 35.56 -10.44 18.87
CA GLY A 148 35.04 -11.14 20.06
C GLY A 148 34.07 -10.31 20.91
N ARG A 149 33.41 -9.30 20.32
CA ARG A 149 32.61 -8.30 21.04
C ARG A 149 31.24 -8.19 20.40
N ILE A 150 30.29 -8.94 20.97
CA ILE A 150 28.87 -8.89 20.61
C ILE A 150 28.13 -8.20 21.76
N VAL A 151 27.29 -7.21 21.43
CA VAL A 151 26.45 -6.50 22.38
C VAL A 151 25.00 -6.90 22.10
N ASN A 152 24.61 -8.07 22.59
CA ASN A 152 23.33 -8.71 22.26
C ASN A 152 22.80 -9.50 23.47
N SER A 153 21.50 -9.42 23.77
CA SER A 153 20.89 -10.15 24.89
C SER A 153 20.98 -11.66 24.75
N ILE A 154 21.07 -12.21 23.53
CA ILE A 154 21.28 -13.65 23.33
C ILE A 154 22.68 -14.07 23.78
N GLU A 155 23.71 -13.26 23.49
CA GLU A 155 25.07 -13.47 24.02
C GLU A 155 25.07 -13.39 25.55
N LEU A 156 24.34 -12.42 26.13
CA LEU A 156 24.18 -12.30 27.57
C LEU A 156 23.56 -13.57 28.17
N MET A 157 22.47 -14.06 27.59
CA MET A 157 21.80 -15.27 28.09
C MET A 157 22.66 -16.52 27.96
N MET A 158 23.47 -16.64 26.90
CA MET A 158 24.40 -17.76 26.73
C MET A 158 25.48 -17.75 27.81
N ARG A 159 26.18 -16.63 28.01
CA ARG A 159 27.26 -16.54 29.02
C ARG A 159 26.74 -16.66 30.46
N THR A 160 25.55 -16.16 30.77
CA THR A 160 24.99 -16.24 32.13
C THR A 160 24.43 -17.63 32.45
N LYS A 161 23.90 -18.35 31.45
CA LYS A 161 23.59 -19.78 31.58
C LYS A 161 24.83 -20.64 31.74
N GLU A 162 25.87 -20.41 30.94
CA GLU A 162 27.15 -21.13 31.06
C GLU A 162 27.80 -20.89 32.42
N ALA A 163 27.76 -19.66 32.95
CA ALA A 163 28.25 -19.35 34.30
C ALA A 163 27.43 -20.00 35.43
N SER A 164 26.14 -20.27 35.22
CA SER A 164 25.32 -21.03 36.17
C SER A 164 25.58 -22.55 36.09
N ASP A 165 25.86 -23.07 34.89
CA ASP A 165 26.09 -24.50 34.63
C ASP A 165 27.53 -24.96 34.96
N ASP A 166 28.52 -24.07 34.95
CA ASP A 166 29.93 -24.36 35.32
C ASP A 166 30.12 -24.66 36.83
N SER A 167 29.07 -24.53 37.65
CA SER A 167 29.01 -25.13 38.99
C SER A 167 28.86 -26.66 38.98
N THR A 168 28.73 -27.25 37.79
CA THR A 168 28.64 -28.70 37.53
C THR A 168 29.49 -29.05 36.30
N ALA A 169 30.81 -29.13 36.50
CA ALA A 169 31.77 -29.48 35.45
C ALA A 169 31.44 -30.80 34.71
N GLY A 170 31.57 -30.80 33.38
CA GLY A 170 31.83 -32.04 32.63
C GLY A 170 31.40 -32.09 31.16
N SER A 171 32.40 -31.99 30.28
CA SER A 171 32.47 -32.50 28.90
C SER A 171 31.99 -31.62 27.73
N VAL A 172 32.95 -31.36 26.85
CA VAL A 172 32.81 -30.81 25.50
C VAL A 172 32.18 -31.84 24.56
N SER A 173 31.11 -31.50 23.85
CA SER A 173 30.83 -32.07 22.52
C SER A 173 29.85 -31.23 21.70
N THR A 174 30.34 -30.75 20.56
CA THR A 174 29.64 -30.30 19.35
C THR A 174 28.14 -30.67 19.25
N ARG A 175 27.21 -29.70 19.27
CA ARG A 175 25.82 -29.92 18.81
C ARG A 175 25.17 -28.72 18.10
N LYS A 176 24.31 -29.10 17.15
CA LYS A 176 23.56 -28.40 16.10
C LYS A 176 22.63 -27.26 16.59
N PRO A 177 22.11 -26.40 15.67
CA PRO A 177 21.19 -25.32 16.02
C PRO A 177 19.90 -25.89 16.63
N ILE A 178 19.46 -25.28 17.73
CA ILE A 178 18.23 -25.63 18.44
C ILE A 178 17.03 -25.22 17.58
N SER A 179 16.25 -26.21 17.15
CA SER A 179 14.87 -26.05 16.71
C SER A 179 13.99 -25.86 17.94
N LEU A 180 13.26 -24.75 18.03
CA LEU A 180 12.13 -24.63 18.95
C LEU A 180 10.96 -25.43 18.37
N GLY A 181 10.90 -26.72 18.75
CA GLY A 181 9.81 -27.61 18.42
C GLY A 181 8.55 -27.20 19.19
N ILE A 182 7.52 -26.78 18.45
CA ILE A 182 6.14 -26.84 18.89
C ILE A 182 5.73 -28.31 18.73
N GLU A 183 5.72 -29.06 19.83
CA GLU A 183 5.00 -30.34 19.89
C GLU A 183 3.89 -30.26 20.94
N SER A 184 2.71 -30.64 20.48
CA SER A 184 1.47 -30.81 21.20
C SER A 184 1.57 -31.89 22.27
N SER A 185 1.23 -31.56 23.52
CA SER A 185 0.78 -32.52 24.51
C SER A 185 -0.50 -32.01 25.18
N SER A 186 -1.59 -32.70 24.89
CA SER A 186 -2.88 -32.69 25.57
C SER A 186 -2.72 -33.03 27.06
N ASP A 187 -3.14 -32.13 27.95
CA ASP A 187 -3.99 -32.43 29.11
C ASP A 187 -4.16 -31.18 29.99
N SER A 188 -5.29 -30.50 29.84
CA SER A 188 -6.12 -29.92 30.91
C SER A 188 -7.21 -29.08 30.25
N SER A 189 -8.42 -29.63 30.25
CA SER A 189 -9.64 -28.93 29.89
C SER A 189 -10.02 -27.94 30.98
N THR A 190 -9.89 -26.65 30.70
CA THR A 190 -10.64 -25.60 31.40
C THR A 190 -11.23 -24.67 30.35
N SER A 191 -12.56 -24.70 30.27
CA SER A 191 -13.33 -23.94 29.29
C SER A 191 -13.43 -22.48 29.71
N PHE A 192 -13.60 -21.61 28.72
CA PHE A 192 -13.72 -20.16 28.85
C PHE A 192 -15.02 -19.70 29.57
N GLU A 193 -15.82 -20.61 30.12
CA GLU A 193 -17.07 -20.32 30.85
C GLU A 193 -16.87 -20.13 32.38
N ASP A 194 -15.72 -20.51 32.95
CA ASP A 194 -15.48 -20.46 34.40
C ASP A 194 -15.00 -19.09 34.94
N ILE A 195 -14.73 -18.11 34.07
CA ILE A 195 -14.24 -16.77 34.47
C ILE A 195 -15.39 -15.76 34.69
N VAL A 196 -16.65 -16.12 34.38
CA VAL A 196 -17.80 -15.19 34.49
C VAL A 196 -18.67 -15.41 35.75
N SER A 197 -18.27 -16.28 36.68
CA SER A 197 -19.11 -16.65 37.84
C SER A 197 -18.81 -15.97 39.19
N GLU A 198 -17.78 -15.12 39.33
CA GLU A 198 -17.46 -14.47 40.62
C GLU A 198 -17.82 -12.97 40.68
N SER A 199 -19.13 -12.66 40.59
CA SER A 199 -19.68 -11.45 41.22
C SER A 199 -21.19 -11.57 41.47
N LYS A 200 -21.59 -12.54 42.29
CA LYS A 200 -22.94 -12.57 42.87
C LYS A 200 -22.85 -12.65 44.39
N GLY A 201 -23.23 -11.55 45.06
CA GLY A 201 -23.61 -11.65 46.47
C GLY A 201 -23.51 -10.36 47.29
N THR A 202 -24.41 -9.40 47.09
CA THR A 202 -24.95 -8.66 48.25
C THR A 202 -26.38 -8.14 48.01
N LYS A 203 -27.30 -8.82 48.72
CA LYS A 203 -28.72 -8.60 49.06
C LYS A 203 -29.43 -7.31 48.58
N LEU A 204 -30.46 -7.51 47.75
CA LEU A 204 -31.60 -6.60 47.54
C LEU A 204 -32.57 -6.66 48.72
N GLN A 205 -32.91 -5.50 49.30
CA GLN A 205 -34.09 -5.35 50.16
C GLN A 205 -35.33 -5.16 49.29
N GLN A 206 -36.32 -6.04 49.46
CA GLN A 206 -37.67 -5.92 48.91
C GLN A 206 -38.41 -4.77 49.61
N PHE A 207 -38.94 -3.83 48.82
CA PHE A 207 -40.07 -2.99 49.24
C PHE A 207 -41.26 -3.31 48.32
N SER A 208 -42.37 -3.70 48.94
CA SER A 208 -43.65 -3.96 48.29
C SER A 208 -44.39 -2.65 47.96
N PRO A 209 -45.22 -2.62 46.90
CA PRO A 209 -45.92 -1.41 46.48
C PRO A 209 -47.23 -1.26 47.25
N THR A 210 -47.43 -0.13 47.89
CA THR A 210 -48.75 0.33 48.34
C THR A 210 -48.89 1.81 47.99
N GLY A 211 -49.88 2.14 47.14
CA GLY A 211 -50.37 3.50 46.97
C GLY A 211 -50.55 3.92 45.51
N ASP A 212 -51.78 3.78 45.01
CA ASP A 212 -52.27 4.36 43.77
C ASP A 212 -52.36 5.90 43.84
N ILE A 213 -51.94 6.53 42.73
CA ILE A 213 -52.60 7.60 41.96
C ILE A 213 -52.87 8.95 42.68
N ASP A 214 -52.13 10.01 42.30
CA ASP A 214 -52.72 11.12 41.50
C ASP A 214 -51.75 12.28 41.20
N ALA A 215 -51.81 12.73 39.94
CA ALA A 215 -51.60 14.08 39.40
C ALA A 215 -50.28 14.85 39.69
N ILE A 216 -49.53 15.18 38.62
CA ILE A 216 -49.45 16.53 38.03
C ILE A 216 -48.36 16.60 36.93
N SER A 217 -48.83 16.90 35.72
CA SER A 217 -48.17 17.66 34.63
C SER A 217 -46.83 17.19 34.04
N SER A 218 -46.94 16.65 32.83
CA SER A 218 -45.90 16.46 31.83
C SER A 218 -45.03 17.71 31.60
N SER A 219 -43.75 17.61 31.96
CA SER A 219 -42.67 18.37 31.32
C SER A 219 -41.82 17.37 30.54
N PRO A 220 -41.44 17.61 29.27
CA PRO A 220 -40.56 16.69 28.57
C PRO A 220 -39.22 16.67 29.32
N ILE A 221 -38.86 15.50 29.82
CA ILE A 221 -37.51 15.21 30.29
C ILE A 221 -36.61 15.37 29.05
N THR A 222 -35.87 16.48 29.00
CA THR A 222 -34.75 16.64 28.07
C THR A 222 -33.78 15.50 28.34
N HIS A 223 -33.69 14.56 27.41
CA HIS A 223 -32.62 13.58 27.43
C HIS A 223 -31.29 14.34 27.48
N PRO A 224 -30.39 14.05 28.45
CA PRO A 224 -29.07 14.66 28.46
C PRO A 224 -28.39 14.35 27.13
N GLU A 225 -27.88 15.40 26.50
CA GLU A 225 -27.16 15.36 25.23
C GLU A 225 -26.19 14.20 25.22
N THR A 226 -26.32 13.34 24.22
CA THR A 226 -25.36 12.27 23.97
C THR A 226 -24.02 12.95 23.70
N ILE A 227 -23.09 12.92 24.66
CA ILE A 227 -21.73 13.41 24.45
C ILE A 227 -21.17 12.61 23.27
N GLN A 228 -21.06 13.26 22.11
CA GLN A 228 -20.52 12.65 20.92
C GLN A 228 -19.00 12.55 21.13
N LEU A 229 -18.56 11.45 21.76
CA LEU A 229 -17.18 11.25 22.23
C LEU A 229 -16.13 11.34 21.11
N TRP A 230 -16.52 11.25 19.84
CA TRP A 230 -15.64 11.37 18.67
C TRP A 230 -16.24 12.32 17.63
N PHE A 231 -15.53 13.42 17.35
CA PHE A 231 -15.87 14.36 16.28
C PHE A 231 -15.33 13.84 14.95
N LYS A 232 -16.19 13.76 13.92
CA LYS A 232 -15.73 13.48 12.55
C LYS A 232 -15.12 14.77 11.98
N PRO A 233 -13.86 14.75 11.51
CA PRO A 233 -13.26 15.92 10.91
C PRO A 233 -14.02 16.33 9.65
N ASP A 234 -13.86 17.59 9.26
CA ASP A 234 -14.39 18.08 8.00
C ASP A 234 -13.80 17.31 6.81
N SER A 235 -14.64 17.03 5.82
CA SER A 235 -14.24 16.20 4.67
C SER A 235 -13.63 16.98 3.51
N SER A 236 -13.53 18.32 3.56
CA SER A 236 -13.03 19.12 2.42
C SER A 236 -11.67 18.64 1.94
N VAL A 237 -10.71 18.46 2.86
CA VAL A 237 -9.33 18.08 2.54
C VAL A 237 -9.25 16.74 1.81
N ILE A 238 -10.03 15.74 2.24
CA ILE A 238 -10.02 14.41 1.59
C ILE A 238 -10.84 14.39 0.29
N GLN A 239 -11.72 15.37 0.08
CA GLN A 239 -12.54 15.48 -1.11
C GLN A 239 -11.83 16.23 -2.24
N GLU A 240 -10.90 17.14 -1.97
CA GLU A 240 -10.23 17.91 -3.03
C GLU A 240 -9.59 17.03 -4.13
N PRO A 241 -8.81 15.98 -3.81
CA PRO A 241 -8.27 15.09 -4.85
C PRO A 241 -9.37 14.31 -5.58
N CYS A 242 -10.44 13.92 -4.87
CA CYS A 242 -11.59 13.22 -5.42
C CYS A 242 -12.36 14.10 -6.42
N GLU A 243 -12.55 15.38 -6.09
CA GLU A 243 -13.23 16.36 -6.93
C GLU A 243 -12.40 16.71 -8.16
N TYR A 244 -11.09 16.87 -8.01
CA TYR A 244 -10.20 17.09 -9.14
C TYR A 244 -10.27 15.96 -10.17
N MET A 245 -10.21 14.68 -9.73
CA MET A 245 -10.40 13.53 -10.62
C MET A 245 -11.79 13.56 -11.31
N ARG A 246 -12.85 13.89 -10.55
CA ARG A 246 -14.22 13.95 -11.07
C ARG A 246 -14.40 15.00 -12.16
N LEU A 247 -13.70 16.13 -12.07
CA LEU A 247 -13.77 17.23 -13.05
C LEU A 247 -13.07 16.90 -14.37
N MET A 248 -12.25 15.84 -14.42
CA MET A 248 -11.57 15.45 -15.65
C MET A 248 -12.56 14.89 -16.69
N PRO A 249 -12.40 15.24 -17.98
CA PRO A 249 -13.32 14.79 -19.03
C PRO A 249 -13.26 13.26 -19.23
N SER A 250 -14.38 12.56 -19.09
CA SER A 250 -14.47 11.10 -19.31
C SER A 250 -15.16 10.78 -20.65
N LYS A 251 -14.79 9.65 -21.27
CA LYS A 251 -15.42 9.15 -22.50
C LYS A 251 -16.86 8.61 -22.29
N GLY A 252 -17.35 8.56 -21.04
CA GLY A 252 -18.73 8.15 -20.73
C GLY A 252 -19.07 6.67 -20.94
N VAL A 253 -18.12 5.83 -21.37
CA VAL A 253 -18.32 4.42 -21.74
C VAL A 253 -19.10 3.62 -20.70
N ARG A 254 -18.71 3.70 -19.42
CA ARG A 254 -19.35 2.95 -18.33
C ARG A 254 -20.81 3.33 -18.12
N LYS A 255 -21.13 4.63 -18.17
CA LYS A 255 -22.51 5.10 -18.05
C LYS A 255 -23.36 4.61 -19.22
N SER A 256 -22.84 4.74 -20.45
CA SER A 256 -23.52 4.22 -21.63
C SER A 256 -23.75 2.70 -21.56
N LEU A 257 -22.81 1.96 -20.98
CA LEU A 257 -22.97 0.52 -20.75
C LEU A 257 -24.06 0.23 -19.71
N ILE A 258 -24.11 0.97 -18.59
CA ILE A 258 -25.16 0.86 -17.58
C ILE A 258 -26.53 1.12 -18.21
N ASP A 259 -26.66 2.21 -18.96
CA ASP A 259 -27.91 2.57 -19.65
C ASP A 259 -28.33 1.46 -20.63
N ALA A 260 -27.39 0.96 -21.45
CA ALA A 260 -27.65 -0.11 -22.40
C ALA A 260 -28.05 -1.44 -21.74
N LEU A 261 -27.37 -1.85 -20.67
CA LEU A 261 -27.71 -3.07 -19.94
C LEU A 261 -29.06 -2.95 -19.23
N ASN A 262 -29.43 -1.74 -18.81
CA ASN A 262 -30.69 -1.50 -18.13
C ASN A 262 -31.91 -1.63 -19.07
N ASP A 263 -31.71 -1.55 -20.38
CA ASP A 263 -32.77 -1.91 -21.35
C ASP A 263 -33.18 -3.37 -21.23
N TRP A 264 -32.27 -4.28 -20.86
CA TRP A 264 -32.64 -5.68 -20.61
C TRP A 264 -33.03 -5.93 -19.15
N LEU A 265 -32.29 -5.37 -18.19
CA LEU A 265 -32.42 -5.70 -16.77
C LEU A 265 -33.54 -4.91 -16.05
N ARG A 266 -33.97 -3.76 -16.56
CA ARG A 266 -35.09 -2.97 -15.99
C ARG A 266 -34.96 -2.71 -14.48
N VAL A 267 -33.74 -2.43 -14.03
CA VAL A 267 -33.39 -2.15 -12.63
C VAL A 267 -34.05 -0.85 -12.16
N PRO A 268 -34.54 -0.76 -10.90
CA PRO A 268 -35.16 0.45 -10.38
C PRO A 268 -34.22 1.65 -10.43
N LYS A 269 -34.76 2.84 -10.74
CA LYS A 269 -33.94 4.04 -10.96
C LYS A 269 -33.07 4.41 -9.75
N PHE A 270 -33.57 4.21 -8.54
CA PHE A 270 -32.80 4.42 -7.31
C PHE A 270 -31.56 3.52 -7.23
N SER A 271 -31.73 2.22 -7.53
CA SER A 271 -30.63 1.25 -7.55
C SER A 271 -29.65 1.54 -8.68
N ILE A 272 -30.11 1.92 -9.87
CA ILE A 272 -29.24 2.37 -10.97
C ILE A 272 -28.36 3.54 -10.55
N ASN A 273 -28.93 4.59 -9.95
CA ASN A 273 -28.15 5.75 -9.52
C ASN A 273 -27.11 5.36 -8.45
N THR A 274 -27.45 4.41 -7.56
CA THR A 274 -26.53 3.89 -6.55
C THR A 274 -25.41 3.06 -7.17
N ILE A 275 -25.72 2.21 -8.15
CA ILE A 275 -24.73 1.41 -8.90
C ILE A 275 -23.80 2.33 -9.71
N GLU A 276 -24.34 3.35 -10.38
CA GLU A 276 -23.56 4.38 -11.06
C GLU A 276 -22.59 5.08 -10.09
N GLU A 277 -23.04 5.43 -8.88
CA GLU A 277 -22.21 6.01 -7.83
C GLU A 277 -21.06 5.08 -7.42
N ILE A 278 -21.37 3.80 -7.14
CA ILE A 278 -20.39 2.77 -6.75
C ILE A 278 -19.32 2.59 -7.83
N ILE A 279 -19.73 2.32 -9.08
CA ILE A 279 -18.81 2.04 -10.18
C ILE A 279 -17.94 3.26 -10.48
N ARG A 280 -18.51 4.47 -10.42
CA ARG A 280 -17.74 5.70 -10.60
C ARG A 280 -16.71 5.89 -9.49
N LEU A 281 -17.09 5.73 -8.22
CA LEU A 281 -16.17 5.86 -7.08
C LEU A 281 -15.00 4.89 -7.18
N LEU A 282 -15.27 3.61 -7.47
CA LEU A 282 -14.23 2.59 -7.61
C LEU A 282 -13.35 2.83 -8.84
N HIS A 283 -13.93 3.27 -9.95
CA HIS A 283 -13.15 3.58 -11.15
C HIS A 283 -12.24 4.80 -10.95
N ASP A 284 -12.76 5.89 -10.39
CA ASP A 284 -11.98 7.08 -10.11
C ASP A 284 -10.87 6.77 -9.10
N ALA A 285 -11.16 5.96 -8.06
CA ALA A 285 -10.18 5.49 -7.09
C ALA A 285 -9.07 4.66 -7.75
N SER A 286 -9.44 3.68 -8.59
CA SER A 286 -8.46 2.82 -9.25
C SER A 286 -7.58 3.61 -10.21
N LEU A 287 -8.10 4.63 -10.91
CA LEU A 287 -7.29 5.49 -11.77
C LEU A 287 -6.26 6.31 -10.99
N ILE A 288 -6.60 6.82 -9.80
CA ILE A 288 -5.66 7.56 -8.95
C ILE A 288 -4.53 6.63 -8.49
N LEU A 289 -4.87 5.42 -8.06
CA LEU A 289 -3.88 4.43 -7.62
C LEU A 289 -3.02 3.97 -8.80
N ASP A 290 -3.61 3.60 -9.94
CA ASP A 290 -2.89 3.23 -11.16
C ASP A 290 -1.91 4.34 -11.57
N ASP A 291 -2.34 5.61 -11.60
CA ASP A 291 -1.45 6.74 -11.96
C ASP A 291 -0.21 6.81 -11.05
N ILE A 292 -0.37 6.46 -9.76
CA ILE A 292 0.73 6.47 -8.79
C ILE A 292 1.62 5.24 -8.97
N GLU A 293 1.00 4.06 -9.10
CA GLU A 293 1.70 2.78 -9.22
C GLU A 293 2.50 2.67 -10.53
N ASP A 294 2.00 3.34 -11.58
CA ASP A 294 2.61 3.42 -12.92
C ASP A 294 3.50 4.66 -13.08
N ASN A 295 3.48 5.59 -12.11
CA ASN A 295 4.20 6.87 -12.14
C ASN A 295 3.83 7.71 -13.38
N SER A 296 2.55 7.67 -13.75
CA SER A 296 1.95 8.37 -14.89
C SER A 296 1.81 9.87 -14.59
N PRO A 297 2.51 10.77 -15.29
CA PRO A 297 2.46 12.20 -15.00
C PRO A 297 1.15 12.84 -15.47
N LEU A 298 0.45 12.21 -16.43
CA LEU A 298 -0.72 12.77 -17.10
C LEU A 298 -1.93 11.83 -17.03
N ARG A 299 -3.10 12.44 -16.86
CA ARG A 299 -4.40 11.79 -16.99
C ARG A 299 -5.32 12.68 -17.81
N ARG A 300 -5.83 12.15 -18.93
CA ARG A 300 -6.78 12.86 -19.82
C ARG A 300 -6.26 14.23 -20.28
N GLY A 301 -4.95 14.32 -20.56
CA GLY A 301 -4.27 15.55 -20.99
C GLY A 301 -4.08 16.60 -19.88
N LYS A 302 -4.27 16.22 -18.62
CA LYS A 302 -4.06 17.07 -17.42
C LYS A 302 -3.07 16.39 -16.47
N PRO A 303 -2.42 17.13 -15.55
CA PRO A 303 -1.58 16.51 -14.52
C PRO A 303 -2.36 15.46 -13.72
N ALA A 304 -1.75 14.30 -13.48
CA ALA A 304 -2.32 13.27 -12.62
C ALA A 304 -2.52 13.80 -11.18
N VAL A 305 -3.40 13.16 -10.41
CA VAL A 305 -3.81 13.67 -9.07
C VAL A 305 -2.60 13.80 -8.13
N HIS A 306 -1.70 12.81 -8.13
CA HIS A 306 -0.53 12.82 -7.26
C HIS A 306 0.49 13.91 -7.64
N MET A 307 0.44 14.44 -8.87
CA MET A 307 1.28 15.56 -9.29
C MET A 307 0.87 16.89 -8.66
N LEU A 308 -0.40 17.01 -8.22
CA LEU A 308 -0.91 18.22 -7.55
C LEU A 308 -0.92 18.08 -6.03
N PHE A 309 -1.38 16.94 -5.52
CA PHE A 309 -1.64 16.73 -4.09
C PHE A 309 -0.56 15.88 -3.40
N GLY A 310 0.41 15.36 -4.15
CA GLY A 310 1.38 14.39 -3.67
C GLY A 310 0.81 12.98 -3.54
N HIS A 311 1.71 12.00 -3.48
CA HIS A 311 1.39 10.58 -3.42
C HIS A 311 0.50 10.25 -2.21
N SER A 312 0.86 10.73 -1.01
CA SER A 312 0.19 10.36 0.23
C SER A 312 -1.28 10.81 0.27
N GLN A 313 -1.58 12.04 -0.13
CA GLN A 313 -2.95 12.55 -0.15
C GLN A 313 -3.79 11.86 -1.24
N ALA A 314 -3.20 11.61 -2.40
CA ALA A 314 -3.87 10.93 -3.50
C ALA A 314 -4.23 9.48 -3.13
N ILE A 315 -3.30 8.71 -2.54
CA ILE A 315 -3.56 7.35 -2.03
C ILE A 315 -4.68 7.37 -0.98
N ASN A 316 -4.58 8.27 0.01
CA ASN A 316 -5.58 8.36 1.08
C ASN A 316 -6.98 8.67 0.53
N SER A 317 -7.07 9.56 -0.45
CA SER A 317 -8.33 9.94 -1.10
C SER A 317 -8.92 8.79 -1.93
N ALA A 318 -8.08 8.07 -2.68
CA ALA A 318 -8.53 6.88 -3.43
C ALA A 318 -9.07 5.79 -2.50
N ASN A 319 -8.37 5.50 -1.40
CA ASN A 319 -8.85 4.55 -0.38
C ASN A 319 -10.17 5.00 0.25
N PHE A 320 -10.32 6.30 0.51
CA PHE A 320 -11.57 6.86 1.00
C PHE A 320 -12.73 6.70 0.01
N MET A 321 -12.49 6.87 -1.30
CA MET A 321 -13.48 6.60 -2.34
C MET A 321 -13.91 5.14 -2.36
N SER A 322 -12.98 4.19 -2.17
CA SER A 322 -13.30 2.77 -2.00
C SER A 322 -14.21 2.51 -0.78
N VAL A 323 -13.93 3.15 0.36
CA VAL A 323 -14.79 3.08 1.55
C VAL A 323 -16.18 3.68 1.27
N GLN A 324 -16.26 4.78 0.53
CA GLN A 324 -17.54 5.35 0.11
C GLN A 324 -18.33 4.42 -0.80
N ALA A 325 -17.68 3.69 -1.70
CA ALA A 325 -18.33 2.71 -2.56
C ALA A 325 -18.95 1.57 -1.75
N VAL A 326 -18.22 1.04 -0.75
CA VAL A 326 -18.74 0.04 0.21
C VAL A 326 -19.92 0.63 1.01
N ARG A 327 -19.85 1.90 1.40
CA ARG A 327 -20.98 2.56 2.08
C ARG A 327 -22.20 2.73 1.16
N ALA A 328 -21.98 3.00 -0.11
CA ALA A 328 -23.04 3.16 -1.10
C ALA A 328 -23.73 1.83 -1.43
N SER A 329 -23.00 0.71 -1.49
CA SER A 329 -23.60 -0.61 -1.74
C SER A 329 -24.57 -1.05 -0.65
N ARG A 330 -24.40 -0.59 0.59
CA ARG A 330 -25.37 -0.80 1.69
C ARG A 330 -26.74 -0.16 1.45
N LYS A 331 -26.88 0.74 0.47
CA LYS A 331 -28.16 1.37 0.11
C LYS A 331 -28.94 0.54 -0.91
N LEU A 332 -28.33 -0.47 -1.53
CA LEU A 332 -28.99 -1.35 -2.50
C LEU A 332 -30.10 -2.17 -1.82
N LEU A 333 -31.10 -2.59 -2.60
CA LEU A 333 -32.27 -3.31 -2.08
C LEU A 333 -31.92 -4.75 -1.70
N ASN A 334 -31.00 -5.36 -2.44
CA ASN A 334 -30.49 -6.71 -2.24
C ASN A 334 -29.37 -6.72 -1.20
N GLN A 335 -29.55 -7.52 -0.15
CA GLN A 335 -28.59 -7.63 0.96
C GLN A 335 -27.24 -8.23 0.53
N GLY A 336 -27.19 -9.00 -0.57
CA GLY A 336 -25.96 -9.55 -1.14
C GLY A 336 -25.16 -8.55 -1.99
N GLY A 337 -25.63 -7.31 -2.16
CA GLY A 337 -24.92 -6.29 -2.96
C GLY A 337 -23.53 -5.94 -2.40
N VAL A 338 -23.34 -6.04 -1.08
CA VAL A 338 -22.02 -5.84 -0.45
C VAL A 338 -21.08 -6.99 -0.80
N ASP A 339 -21.55 -8.23 -0.74
CA ASP A 339 -20.74 -9.42 -1.04
C ASP A 339 -20.27 -9.41 -2.50
N VAL A 340 -21.18 -9.11 -3.43
CA VAL A 340 -20.83 -8.92 -4.86
C VAL A 340 -19.74 -7.87 -5.03
N LEU A 341 -19.88 -6.72 -4.37
CA LEU A 341 -18.90 -5.64 -4.44
C LEU A 341 -17.54 -6.10 -3.89
N LEU A 342 -17.51 -6.74 -2.73
CA LEU A 342 -16.26 -7.13 -2.07
C LEU A 342 -15.52 -8.23 -2.85
N GLU A 343 -16.23 -9.25 -3.33
CA GLU A 343 -15.64 -10.32 -4.14
C GLU A 343 -15.02 -9.78 -5.44
N ASP A 344 -15.74 -8.92 -6.16
CA ASP A 344 -15.20 -8.38 -7.42
C ASP A 344 -14.12 -7.31 -7.18
N LEU A 345 -14.19 -6.57 -6.07
CA LEU A 345 -13.13 -5.64 -5.67
C LEU A 345 -11.84 -6.40 -5.32
N GLU A 346 -11.94 -7.55 -4.65
CA GLU A 346 -10.80 -8.45 -4.42
C GLU A 346 -10.18 -8.91 -5.74
N CYS A 347 -11.00 -9.32 -6.72
CA CYS A 347 -10.49 -9.68 -8.05
C CYS A 347 -9.74 -8.52 -8.73
N LEU A 348 -10.23 -7.27 -8.62
CA LEU A 348 -9.52 -6.11 -9.17
C LEU A 348 -8.10 -5.99 -8.59
N TYR A 349 -7.95 -6.11 -7.27
CA TYR A 349 -6.65 -6.07 -6.60
C TYR A 349 -5.77 -7.27 -6.97
N LEU A 350 -6.34 -8.48 -7.07
CA LEU A 350 -5.60 -9.67 -7.51
C LEU A 350 -5.05 -9.48 -8.94
N GLY A 351 -5.86 -8.96 -9.86
CA GLY A 351 -5.42 -8.61 -11.21
C GLY A 351 -4.30 -7.58 -11.20
N GLN A 352 -4.48 -6.47 -10.47
CA GLN A 352 -3.46 -5.43 -10.35
C GLN A 352 -2.14 -5.97 -9.77
N SER A 353 -2.23 -6.85 -8.77
CA SER A 353 -1.04 -7.44 -8.13
C SER A 353 -0.16 -8.21 -9.12
N LEU A 354 -0.76 -8.90 -10.09
CA LEU A 354 -0.02 -9.63 -11.13
C LEU A 354 0.70 -8.66 -12.07
N ASP A 355 0.01 -7.62 -12.53
CA ASP A 355 0.59 -6.59 -13.39
C ASP A 355 1.80 -5.91 -12.72
N LEU A 356 1.63 -5.46 -11.48
CA LEU A 356 2.71 -4.88 -10.68
C LEU A 356 3.86 -5.86 -10.43
N TYR A 357 3.54 -7.11 -10.08
CA TYR A 357 4.54 -8.13 -9.83
C TYR A 357 5.40 -8.40 -11.06
N TRP A 358 4.80 -8.53 -12.24
CA TRP A 358 5.54 -8.74 -13.48
C TRP A 358 6.43 -7.55 -13.81
N LYS A 359 5.89 -6.33 -13.72
CA LYS A 359 6.65 -5.07 -13.93
C LYS A 359 7.84 -4.95 -12.98
N PHE A 360 7.67 -5.29 -11.71
CA PHE A 360 8.72 -5.20 -10.70
C PHE A 360 9.78 -6.31 -10.84
N SER A 361 9.34 -7.55 -11.05
CA SER A 361 10.22 -8.72 -11.18
C SER A 361 10.87 -8.85 -12.56
N LEU A 362 10.47 -8.02 -13.53
CA LEU A 362 10.85 -8.11 -14.94
C LEU A 362 10.58 -9.49 -15.54
N LYS A 363 9.52 -10.14 -15.08
CA LYS A 363 9.07 -11.45 -15.57
C LYS A 363 7.89 -11.23 -16.52
N CYS A 364 8.15 -11.35 -17.81
CA CYS A 364 7.08 -11.35 -18.82
C CYS A 364 6.14 -12.55 -18.58
N PRO A 365 4.81 -12.34 -18.48
CA PRO A 365 3.84 -13.43 -18.42
C PRO A 365 3.73 -14.14 -19.78
N THR A 366 3.10 -15.31 -19.76
CA THR A 366 2.52 -15.94 -20.95
C THR A 366 1.23 -15.23 -21.36
N GLU A 367 0.77 -15.43 -22.59
CA GLU A 367 -0.53 -14.89 -23.02
C GLU A 367 -1.69 -15.34 -22.12
N ASN A 368 -1.74 -16.61 -21.69
CA ASN A 368 -2.81 -17.10 -20.82
C ASN A 368 -2.79 -16.43 -19.43
N GLU A 369 -1.60 -16.24 -18.86
CA GLU A 369 -1.45 -15.51 -17.59
C GLU A 369 -1.90 -14.06 -17.74
N TYR A 370 -1.51 -13.39 -18.84
CA TYR A 370 -1.94 -12.04 -19.15
C TYR A 370 -3.47 -11.95 -19.28
N ILE A 371 -4.11 -12.88 -20.02
CA ILE A 371 -5.57 -12.92 -20.15
C ILE A 371 -6.27 -13.09 -18.80
N ASN A 372 -5.76 -13.98 -17.95
CA ASN A 372 -6.31 -14.15 -16.60
C ASN A 372 -6.14 -12.87 -15.76
N MET A 373 -5.01 -12.15 -15.91
CA MET A 373 -4.81 -10.88 -15.22
C MET A 373 -5.84 -9.84 -15.66
N ILE A 374 -6.08 -9.65 -16.96
CA ILE A 374 -7.02 -8.63 -17.45
C ILE A 374 -8.48 -8.99 -17.13
N ASP A 375 -8.83 -10.28 -17.09
CA ASP A 375 -10.16 -10.76 -16.66
C ASP A 375 -10.46 -10.34 -15.22
N ASN A 376 -9.42 -10.21 -14.39
CA ASN A 376 -9.52 -9.80 -12.99
C ASN A 376 -9.35 -8.28 -12.81
N LYS A 377 -8.33 -7.65 -13.43
CA LYS A 377 -8.03 -6.20 -13.32
C LYS A 377 -9.08 -5.32 -14.01
N THR A 378 -9.49 -5.68 -15.22
CA THR A 378 -10.40 -4.86 -16.04
C THR A 378 -11.78 -5.50 -16.17
N GLY A 379 -11.82 -6.82 -16.40
CA GLY A 379 -13.05 -7.60 -16.46
C GLY A 379 -13.82 -7.61 -15.13
N GLY A 380 -13.13 -7.59 -13.99
CA GLY A 380 -13.72 -7.60 -12.65
C GLY A 380 -14.73 -6.47 -12.43
N MET A 381 -14.47 -5.27 -12.97
CA MET A 381 -15.38 -4.13 -12.82
C MET A 381 -16.65 -4.27 -13.67
N PHE A 382 -16.53 -4.83 -14.89
CA PHE A 382 -17.68 -5.13 -15.73
C PHE A 382 -18.53 -6.25 -15.13
N ARG A 383 -17.88 -7.27 -14.55
CA ARG A 383 -18.54 -8.36 -13.83
C ARG A 383 -19.25 -7.85 -12.57
N MET A 384 -18.61 -6.99 -11.78
CA MET A 384 -19.25 -6.33 -10.63
C MET A 384 -20.51 -5.57 -11.06
N LEU A 385 -20.39 -4.78 -12.12
CA LEU A 385 -21.51 -3.99 -12.63
C LEU A 385 -22.71 -4.87 -12.96
N ILE A 386 -22.51 -5.92 -13.77
CA ILE A 386 -23.63 -6.78 -14.20
C ILE A 386 -24.22 -7.55 -13.01
N ARG A 387 -23.38 -8.04 -12.08
CA ARG A 387 -23.85 -8.78 -10.89
C ARG A 387 -24.69 -7.89 -9.99
N LEU A 388 -24.27 -6.64 -9.74
CA LEU A 388 -25.06 -5.67 -8.97
C LEU A 388 -26.38 -5.33 -9.67
N MET A 389 -26.36 -5.05 -10.98
CA MET A 389 -27.58 -4.76 -11.73
C MET A 389 -28.56 -5.95 -11.73
N ARG A 390 -28.06 -7.17 -11.90
CA ARG A 390 -28.89 -8.38 -11.84
C ARG A 390 -29.48 -8.62 -10.46
N ALA A 391 -28.72 -8.38 -9.39
CA ALA A 391 -29.18 -8.53 -8.02
C ALA A 391 -30.34 -7.56 -7.68
N GLU A 392 -30.36 -6.38 -8.31
CA GLU A 392 -31.38 -5.34 -8.15
C GLU A 392 -32.50 -5.40 -9.20
N SER A 393 -32.38 -6.29 -10.19
CA SER A 393 -33.37 -6.44 -11.26
C SER A 393 -34.66 -7.08 -10.73
N PRO A 394 -35.85 -6.50 -10.98
CA PRO A 394 -37.12 -7.15 -10.68
C PRO A 394 -37.42 -8.29 -11.65
N ARG A 395 -36.74 -8.35 -12.80
CA ARG A 395 -36.87 -9.45 -13.75
C ARG A 395 -35.90 -10.56 -13.35
N PHE A 396 -36.45 -11.73 -13.07
CA PHE A 396 -35.65 -12.95 -13.10
C PHE A 396 -35.41 -13.32 -14.57
N VAL A 397 -34.21 -13.00 -15.04
CA VAL A 397 -33.76 -13.33 -16.39
C VAL A 397 -32.74 -14.45 -16.22
N ASP A 398 -33.12 -15.68 -16.55
CA ASP A 398 -32.24 -16.86 -16.58
C ASP A 398 -31.34 -16.84 -17.82
N ILE A 399 -30.58 -15.75 -17.96
CA ILE A 399 -29.62 -15.52 -19.04
C ILE A 399 -28.28 -15.25 -18.38
N SER A 400 -27.24 -15.97 -18.79
CA SER A 400 -25.88 -15.62 -18.36
C SER A 400 -25.37 -14.44 -19.17
N PHE A 401 -24.80 -13.45 -18.48
CA PHE A 401 -24.09 -12.34 -19.10
C PHE A 401 -22.57 -12.51 -18.96
N ASP A 402 -22.11 -13.64 -18.42
CA ASP A 402 -20.71 -13.83 -18.01
C ASP A 402 -19.77 -13.77 -19.22
N ARG A 403 -20.19 -14.39 -20.34
CA ARG A 403 -19.46 -14.33 -21.60
C ARG A 403 -19.40 -12.90 -22.16
N LEU A 404 -20.49 -12.15 -22.09
CA LEU A 404 -20.54 -10.75 -22.53
C LEU A 404 -19.54 -9.89 -21.75
N VAL A 405 -19.56 -9.95 -20.41
CA VAL A 405 -18.66 -9.10 -19.59
C VAL A 405 -17.20 -9.52 -19.70
N LEU A 406 -16.91 -10.82 -19.85
CA LEU A 406 -15.57 -11.33 -20.09
C LEU A 406 -15.03 -10.83 -21.43
N LEU A 407 -15.82 -10.93 -22.51
CA LEU A 407 -15.43 -10.42 -23.82
C LEU A 407 -15.24 -8.90 -23.80
N PHE A 408 -16.13 -8.14 -23.12
CA PHE A 408 -15.98 -6.69 -22.99
C PHE A 408 -14.71 -6.30 -22.25
N GLY A 409 -14.41 -6.96 -21.13
CA GLY A 409 -13.19 -6.71 -20.35
C GLY A 409 -11.93 -6.95 -21.18
N ARG A 410 -11.87 -8.09 -21.89
CA ARG A 410 -10.75 -8.43 -22.78
C ARG A 410 -10.62 -7.45 -23.94
N PHE A 411 -11.70 -7.20 -24.67
CA PHE A 411 -11.70 -6.27 -25.80
C PHE A 411 -11.24 -4.89 -25.37
N PHE A 412 -11.77 -4.38 -24.26
CA PHE A 412 -11.43 -3.04 -23.77
C PHE A 412 -9.95 -2.92 -23.40
N GLN A 413 -9.38 -3.93 -22.73
CA GLN A 413 -7.97 -3.90 -22.32
C GLN A 413 -7.01 -4.10 -23.50
N ILE A 414 -7.27 -5.09 -24.37
CA ILE A 414 -6.43 -5.34 -25.57
C ILE A 414 -6.44 -4.10 -26.47
N ARG A 415 -7.60 -3.46 -26.61
CA ARG A 415 -7.73 -2.19 -27.32
C ARG A 415 -6.93 -1.07 -26.65
N ASP A 416 -7.01 -0.90 -25.33
CA ASP A 416 -6.28 0.17 -24.63
C ASP A 416 -4.75 0.00 -24.79
N ASP A 417 -4.26 -1.23 -24.67
CA ASP A 417 -2.86 -1.59 -24.85
C ASP A 417 -2.37 -1.31 -26.29
N TYR A 418 -3.19 -1.65 -27.29
CA TYR A 418 -2.88 -1.31 -28.69
C TYR A 418 -2.86 0.20 -28.92
N MET A 419 -3.88 0.91 -28.43
CA MET A 419 -4.01 2.35 -28.64
C MET A 419 -2.89 3.15 -27.97
N ASN A 420 -2.39 2.70 -26.81
CA ASN A 420 -1.26 3.37 -26.15
C ASN A 420 -0.01 3.45 -27.06
N LEU A 421 0.19 2.43 -27.91
CA LEU A 421 1.34 2.34 -28.80
C LEU A 421 1.08 2.89 -30.21
N ALA A 422 -0.18 2.89 -30.67
CA ALA A 422 -0.53 3.15 -32.07
C ALA A 422 -1.34 4.44 -32.32
N SER A 423 -1.94 5.06 -31.30
CA SER A 423 -2.82 6.23 -31.49
C SER A 423 -2.16 7.57 -31.15
N GLY A 424 -2.24 8.53 -32.07
CA GLY A 424 -1.82 9.92 -31.83
C GLY A 424 -2.65 10.62 -30.74
N GLN A 425 -3.96 10.35 -30.68
CA GLN A 425 -4.82 10.90 -29.63
C GLN A 425 -4.41 10.39 -28.23
N TYR A 426 -4.02 9.12 -28.13
CA TYR A 426 -3.47 8.59 -26.88
C TYR A 426 -2.14 9.25 -26.54
N ALA A 427 -1.25 9.43 -27.52
CA ALA A 427 0.00 10.14 -27.32
C ALA A 427 -0.21 11.57 -26.76
N ASP A 428 -1.24 12.28 -27.21
CA ASP A 428 -1.56 13.63 -26.72
C ASP A 428 -2.18 13.64 -25.30
N SER A 429 -2.91 12.58 -24.93
CA SER A 429 -3.69 12.54 -23.68
C SER A 429 -3.01 11.83 -22.51
N LYS A 430 -2.10 10.89 -22.80
CA LYS A 430 -1.35 10.08 -21.84
C LYS A 430 0.16 10.31 -21.96
N GLY A 431 0.64 10.55 -23.17
CA GLY A 431 2.06 10.63 -23.49
C GLY A 431 2.44 9.62 -24.56
N PHE A 432 3.49 9.90 -25.32
CA PHE A 432 3.92 9.03 -26.42
C PHE A 432 4.40 7.67 -25.89
N CYS A 433 3.62 6.60 -26.13
CA CYS A 433 3.91 5.23 -25.69
C CYS A 433 4.19 5.14 -24.18
N GLU A 434 3.32 5.71 -23.36
CA GLU A 434 3.43 5.73 -21.89
C GLU A 434 3.61 4.32 -21.30
N ASP A 435 2.91 3.30 -21.82
CA ASP A 435 3.03 1.91 -21.34
C ASP A 435 4.50 1.41 -21.38
N LEU A 436 5.34 1.97 -22.26
CA LEU A 436 6.76 1.63 -22.34
C LEU A 436 7.58 2.28 -21.22
N ASP A 437 7.22 3.49 -20.78
CA ASP A 437 7.84 4.16 -19.62
C ASP A 437 7.54 3.39 -18.33
N GLU A 438 6.30 2.94 -18.20
CA GLU A 438 5.81 2.10 -17.12
C GLU A 438 6.52 0.72 -17.09
N GLY A 439 7.15 0.31 -18.20
CA GLY A 439 7.68 -1.03 -18.38
C GLY A 439 6.58 -2.10 -18.33
N LYS A 440 5.36 -1.72 -18.74
CA LYS A 440 4.17 -2.56 -18.68
C LYS A 440 4.28 -3.70 -19.70
N PHE A 441 3.93 -4.90 -19.26
CA PHE A 441 3.81 -6.06 -20.14
C PHE A 441 2.45 -6.05 -20.84
N SER A 442 2.23 -5.05 -21.70
CA SER A 442 1.02 -4.95 -22.53
C SER A 442 0.93 -6.12 -23.52
N TYR A 443 -0.26 -6.42 -24.05
CA TYR A 443 -0.44 -7.59 -24.93
C TYR A 443 0.54 -7.62 -26.13
N PRO A 444 0.82 -6.51 -26.85
CA PRO A 444 1.83 -6.51 -27.91
C PRO A 444 3.23 -6.93 -27.42
N ILE A 445 3.61 -6.51 -26.20
CA ILE A 445 4.90 -6.87 -25.59
C ILE A 445 4.92 -8.37 -25.27
N VAL A 446 3.86 -8.88 -24.61
CA VAL A 446 3.72 -10.30 -24.26
C VAL A 446 3.81 -11.17 -25.51
N TYR A 447 3.00 -10.85 -26.52
CA TYR A 447 2.99 -11.55 -27.81
C TYR A 447 4.37 -11.55 -28.47
N CYS A 448 5.03 -10.39 -28.54
CA CYS A 448 6.37 -10.25 -29.14
C CYS A 448 7.41 -11.10 -28.41
N VAL A 449 7.41 -11.07 -27.07
CA VAL A 449 8.39 -11.82 -26.27
C VAL A 449 8.19 -13.33 -26.41
N GLU A 450 6.94 -13.79 -26.50
CA GLU A 450 6.58 -15.22 -26.63
C GLU A 450 6.84 -15.74 -28.05
N HIS A 451 6.42 -15.01 -29.08
CA HIS A 451 6.48 -15.43 -30.49
C HIS A 451 7.76 -15.02 -31.22
N SER A 452 8.48 -14.02 -30.70
CA SER A 452 9.77 -13.56 -31.25
C SER A 452 10.84 -13.42 -30.16
N PRO A 453 11.31 -14.54 -29.55
CA PRO A 453 12.27 -14.52 -28.44
C PRO A 453 13.58 -13.75 -28.72
N ARG A 454 13.95 -13.55 -29.99
CA ARG A 454 15.10 -12.72 -30.40
C ARG A 454 15.03 -11.27 -29.89
N PHE A 455 13.83 -10.72 -29.66
CA PHE A 455 13.64 -9.36 -29.15
C PHE A 455 13.54 -9.30 -27.62
N LYS A 456 13.34 -10.43 -26.95
CA LYS A 456 13.15 -10.52 -25.50
C LYS A 456 14.25 -9.82 -24.70
N SER A 457 15.51 -10.12 -25.01
CA SER A 457 16.65 -9.53 -24.29
C SER A 457 16.76 -8.02 -24.47
N GLN A 458 16.34 -7.49 -25.63
CA GLN A 458 16.35 -6.06 -25.91
C GLN A 458 15.24 -5.35 -25.12
N ILE A 459 14.01 -5.84 -25.21
CA ILE A 459 12.85 -5.28 -24.50
C ILE A 459 13.07 -5.33 -22.98
N LEU A 460 13.42 -6.49 -22.43
CA LEU A 460 13.68 -6.63 -20.99
C LEU A 460 14.91 -5.82 -20.54
N GLY A 461 15.91 -5.68 -21.42
CA GLY A 461 17.08 -4.83 -21.17
C GLY A 461 16.72 -3.36 -21.04
N ILE A 462 15.79 -2.88 -21.87
CA ILE A 462 15.25 -1.51 -21.80
C ILE A 462 14.38 -1.34 -20.56
N PHE A 463 13.43 -2.25 -20.31
CA PHE A 463 12.56 -2.19 -19.13
C PHE A 463 13.33 -2.26 -17.81
N ARG A 464 14.50 -2.92 -17.77
CA ARG A 464 15.39 -2.91 -16.60
C ARG A 464 16.01 -1.54 -16.33
N GLN A 465 16.21 -0.72 -17.36
CA GLN A 465 16.84 0.59 -17.26
C GLN A 465 15.83 1.72 -16.98
N ARG A 466 14.53 1.40 -16.95
CA ARG A 466 13.49 2.39 -16.71
C ARG A 466 13.64 3.05 -15.33
N PRO A 467 13.26 4.32 -15.19
CA PRO A 467 13.01 4.94 -13.89
C PRO A 467 12.18 4.02 -13.00
N THR A 468 12.66 3.74 -11.81
CA THR A 468 11.79 3.22 -10.74
C THR A 468 11.59 4.34 -9.73
N ALA A 469 10.46 4.34 -9.02
CA ALA A 469 10.16 5.34 -7.99
C ALA A 469 11.23 5.43 -6.86
N LEU A 470 12.17 4.48 -6.81
CA LEU A 470 13.28 4.39 -5.85
C LEU A 470 14.64 4.87 -6.42
N GLY A 471 14.71 5.28 -7.69
CA GLY A 471 15.95 5.67 -8.37
C GLY A 471 16.10 7.17 -8.66
N ASP A 472 17.35 7.64 -8.76
CA ASP A 472 17.72 9.04 -9.10
C ASP A 472 17.25 9.52 -10.49
N ARG A 473 16.80 8.61 -11.36
CA ARG A 473 16.28 8.95 -12.69
C ARG A 473 14.77 9.03 -12.64
N THR A 474 14.24 10.23 -12.78
CA THR A 474 12.79 10.51 -12.85
C THR A 474 12.29 10.70 -14.29
N GLU A 475 13.18 10.63 -15.29
CA GLU A 475 12.84 10.98 -16.67
C GLU A 475 12.34 9.78 -17.50
N PRO A 476 11.24 9.94 -18.27
CA PRO A 476 10.73 8.93 -19.20
C PRO A 476 11.78 8.36 -20.17
N LEU A 477 11.50 7.20 -20.76
CA LEU A 477 12.35 6.65 -21.83
C LEU A 477 12.44 7.63 -22.99
N SER A 478 13.64 7.76 -23.57
CA SER A 478 13.85 8.62 -24.72
C SER A 478 12.98 8.15 -25.91
N ARG A 479 12.61 9.10 -26.78
CA ARG A 479 11.78 8.80 -27.94
C ARG A 479 12.44 7.73 -28.83
N GLU A 480 13.75 7.77 -28.98
CA GLU A 480 14.53 6.81 -29.78
C GLU A 480 14.42 5.39 -29.22
N VAL A 481 14.46 5.24 -27.90
CA VAL A 481 14.30 3.95 -27.22
C VAL A 481 12.89 3.40 -27.42
N LYS A 482 11.87 4.26 -27.29
CA LYS A 482 10.47 3.89 -27.54
C LYS A 482 10.26 3.46 -29.00
N MET A 483 10.78 4.23 -29.95
CA MET A 483 10.74 3.90 -31.38
C MET A 483 11.45 2.58 -31.69
N HIS A 484 12.53 2.25 -30.98
CA HIS A 484 13.21 0.96 -31.13
C HIS A 484 12.33 -0.21 -30.70
N ILE A 485 11.62 -0.09 -29.57
CA ILE A 485 10.65 -1.10 -29.14
C ILE A 485 9.52 -1.23 -30.16
N LEU A 486 8.95 -0.11 -30.63
CA LEU A 486 7.91 -0.13 -31.67
C LEU A 486 8.38 -0.85 -32.93
N SER A 487 9.60 -0.60 -33.39
CA SER A 487 10.20 -1.31 -34.52
C SER A 487 10.32 -2.82 -34.27
N CYS A 488 10.67 -3.23 -33.04
CA CYS A 488 10.68 -4.66 -32.68
C CYS A 488 9.27 -5.28 -32.74
N LEU A 489 8.24 -4.54 -32.32
CA LEU A 489 6.84 -4.98 -32.36
C LEU A 489 6.29 -5.04 -33.79
N GLU A 490 6.67 -4.10 -34.66
CA GLU A 490 6.32 -4.12 -36.08
C GLU A 490 6.98 -5.31 -36.78
N VAL A 491 8.29 -5.51 -36.58
CA VAL A 491 9.05 -6.59 -37.24
C VAL A 491 8.66 -7.98 -36.73
N SER A 492 8.17 -8.10 -35.50
CA SER A 492 7.62 -9.37 -34.98
C SER A 492 6.18 -9.64 -35.42
N GLY A 493 5.49 -8.65 -35.99
CA GLY A 493 4.05 -8.72 -36.30
C GLY A 493 3.15 -8.62 -35.06
N ALA A 494 3.69 -8.23 -33.90
CA ALA A 494 2.93 -8.21 -32.65
C ALA A 494 1.82 -7.15 -32.63
N LEU A 495 2.02 -5.98 -33.24
CA LEU A 495 0.97 -4.97 -33.37
C LEU A 495 -0.17 -5.48 -34.25
N ASP A 496 0.14 -6.14 -35.36
CA ASP A 496 -0.85 -6.73 -36.26
C ASP A 496 -1.64 -7.84 -35.58
N ALA A 497 -0.95 -8.78 -34.93
CA ALA A 497 -1.59 -9.84 -34.17
C ALA A 497 -2.50 -9.30 -33.05
N THR A 498 -2.09 -8.21 -32.39
CA THR A 498 -2.91 -7.54 -31.36
C THR A 498 -4.18 -6.93 -31.97
N LEU A 499 -4.06 -6.23 -33.10
CA LEU A 499 -5.21 -5.65 -33.80
C LEU A 499 -6.17 -6.73 -34.31
N GLU A 500 -5.65 -7.81 -34.89
CA GLU A 500 -6.43 -8.97 -35.31
C GLU A 500 -7.14 -9.62 -34.13
N TYR A 501 -6.48 -9.75 -32.98
CA TYR A 501 -7.12 -10.29 -31.78
C TYR A 501 -8.21 -9.37 -31.23
N ALA A 502 -7.99 -8.06 -31.21
CA ALA A 502 -9.01 -7.08 -30.84
C ALA A 502 -10.24 -7.17 -31.76
N ASN A 503 -10.03 -7.26 -33.09
CA ASN A 503 -11.12 -7.42 -34.06
C ASN A 503 -11.88 -8.73 -33.86
N ARG A 504 -11.20 -9.84 -33.56
CA ARG A 504 -11.86 -11.11 -33.22
C ARG A 504 -12.71 -11.01 -31.94
N LEU A 505 -12.21 -10.32 -30.91
CA LEU A 505 -12.99 -10.08 -29.69
C LEU A 505 -14.22 -9.21 -29.97
N GLU A 506 -14.11 -8.22 -30.86
CA GLU A 506 -15.23 -7.41 -31.32
C GLU A 506 -16.28 -8.26 -32.08
N ASP A 507 -15.84 -9.14 -32.98
CA ASP A 507 -16.74 -10.09 -33.68
C ASP A 507 -17.45 -11.03 -32.69
N GLU A 508 -16.72 -11.56 -31.70
CA GLU A 508 -17.30 -12.40 -30.66
C GLU A 508 -18.30 -11.64 -29.78
N LEU A 509 -18.06 -10.36 -29.52
CA LEU A 509 -19.00 -9.47 -28.81
C LEU A 509 -20.29 -9.27 -29.62
N GLU A 510 -20.18 -9.00 -30.92
CA GLU A 510 -21.35 -8.86 -31.81
C GLU A 510 -22.20 -10.13 -31.79
N LEU A 511 -21.57 -11.30 -31.93
CA LEU A 511 -22.23 -12.60 -31.88
C LEU A 511 -22.89 -12.88 -30.52
N GLU A 512 -22.27 -12.45 -29.42
CA GLU A 512 -22.83 -12.62 -28.09
C GLU A 512 -24.04 -11.68 -27.87
N ILE A 513 -23.97 -10.45 -28.37
CA ILE A 513 -25.12 -9.52 -28.37
C ILE A 513 -26.27 -10.11 -29.19
N ASP A 514 -26.01 -10.66 -30.38
CA ASP A 514 -27.04 -11.33 -31.21
C ASP A 514 -27.77 -12.44 -30.43
N LYS A 515 -27.02 -13.28 -29.71
CA LYS A 515 -27.59 -14.34 -28.87
C LYS A 515 -28.44 -13.75 -27.74
N LEU A 516 -27.94 -12.74 -27.03
CA LEU A 516 -28.66 -12.11 -25.93
C LEU A 516 -29.95 -11.42 -26.41
N GLU A 517 -29.94 -10.77 -27.56
CA GLU A 517 -31.15 -10.21 -28.18
C GLU A 517 -32.15 -11.30 -28.56
N ALA A 518 -31.69 -12.43 -29.09
CA ALA A 518 -32.55 -13.57 -29.43
C ALA A 518 -33.18 -14.19 -28.17
N VAL A 519 -32.44 -14.32 -27.07
CA VAL A 519 -32.95 -14.91 -25.82
C VAL A 519 -33.85 -13.94 -25.06
N THR A 520 -33.55 -12.64 -25.07
CA THR A 520 -34.41 -11.62 -24.44
C THR A 520 -35.63 -11.27 -25.30
N ASN A 521 -35.62 -11.59 -26.59
CA ASN A 521 -36.58 -11.12 -27.60
C ASN A 521 -36.71 -9.58 -27.62
N GLU A 522 -35.63 -8.88 -27.24
CA GLU A 522 -35.52 -7.42 -27.18
C GLU A 522 -34.16 -7.01 -27.78
N THR A 523 -34.18 -6.20 -28.85
CA THR A 523 -32.95 -5.63 -29.44
C THR A 523 -32.31 -4.60 -28.50
N ASN A 524 -30.98 -4.48 -28.51
CA ASN A 524 -30.25 -3.51 -27.70
C ASN A 524 -29.40 -2.55 -28.57
N PRO A 525 -30.03 -1.55 -29.19
CA PRO A 525 -29.34 -0.60 -30.07
C PRO A 525 -28.30 0.25 -29.32
N MET A 526 -28.50 0.49 -28.02
CA MET A 526 -27.55 1.26 -27.20
C MET A 526 -26.24 0.50 -26.99
N LEU A 527 -26.31 -0.81 -26.74
CA LEU A 527 -25.12 -1.65 -26.61
C LEU A 527 -24.37 -1.78 -27.93
N ARG A 528 -25.10 -1.93 -29.05
CA ARG A 528 -24.50 -1.95 -30.40
C ARG A 528 -23.83 -0.62 -30.75
N LEU A 529 -24.46 0.51 -30.42
CA LEU A 529 -23.87 1.84 -30.62
C LEU A 529 -22.62 2.04 -29.78
N LEU A 530 -22.61 1.52 -28.53
CA LEU A 530 -21.43 1.56 -27.68
C LEU A 530 -20.27 0.77 -28.30
N LEU A 531 -20.54 -0.45 -28.79
CA LEU A 531 -19.52 -1.27 -29.44
C LEU A 531 -18.98 -0.60 -30.71
N ALA A 532 -19.87 -0.06 -31.55
CA ALA A 532 -19.49 0.66 -32.77
C ALA A 532 -18.59 1.88 -32.48
N ARG A 533 -18.83 2.60 -31.37
CA ARG A 533 -17.96 3.72 -30.94
C ARG A 533 -16.58 3.29 -30.47
N LEU A 534 -16.45 2.04 -30.02
CA LEU A 534 -15.19 1.46 -29.57
C LEU A 534 -14.48 0.68 -30.68
N SER A 535 -15.13 0.49 -31.83
CA SER A 535 -14.69 -0.36 -32.93
C SER A 535 -13.26 -0.04 -33.37
N MET A 536 -12.52 -1.10 -33.65
CA MET A 536 -11.18 -1.04 -34.23
C MET A 536 -11.20 -1.28 -35.75
N LYS A 537 -12.37 -1.62 -36.31
CA LYS A 537 -12.58 -1.89 -37.73
C LYS A 537 -12.65 -0.56 -38.50
N GLY A 538 -11.54 -0.15 -39.09
CA GLY A 538 -11.46 1.14 -39.82
C GLY A 538 -10.08 1.61 -40.24
N GLY A 539 -9.00 0.95 -39.81
CA GLY A 539 -7.63 1.24 -40.23
C GLY A 539 -6.85 2.13 -39.26
N ARG A 540 -5.52 1.99 -39.27
CA ARG A 540 -4.51 2.48 -38.31
C ARG A 540 -4.43 4.02 -38.09
N GLY A 541 -5.43 4.82 -38.46
CA GLY A 541 -5.26 6.27 -38.63
C GLY A 541 -6.26 7.24 -37.98
N GLU A 542 -7.41 6.79 -37.45
CA GLU A 542 -8.47 7.74 -37.03
C GLU A 542 -9.09 7.47 -35.64
N ALA A 543 -8.39 6.76 -34.76
CA ALA A 543 -8.90 6.43 -33.42
C ALA A 543 -8.06 6.99 -32.28
#